data_AF-V4W4K8-F1
#
_entry.id   AF-V4W4K8-F1
#
_cell.length_a   1.000
_cell.length_b   1.000
_cell.length_c   1.000
_cell.angle_alpha   90.00
_cell.angle_beta   90.00
_cell.angle_gamma   90.00
#
_symmetry.space_group_name_H-M   'P 1'
#
loop_
_entity.id
_entity.type
_entity.pdbx_description
1 polymer ?
#
loop_
_entity_poly.entity_id
_entity_poly.type
_entity_poly.pdbx_seq_one_letter_code
_entity_poly.pdbx_strand_id
1 'polypeptide(L)'
;MVGVSLEGEKVILVPYMKEHVPKYHQWMQDPFLLETTASEPLTLEQEYQMHLSWCQDPLKKTFIVLDKDLVEGTFVHGDPHVEAMVGDVNIYMNDLDNLELAEVEIMIAEPKSRGKGLAKDAVLMMMAYAVENFGIHVFRAKIGESNGASLRLFQKLVSLNLSIFMWLCVYIKIVLTNIYGWCRASKIFPIVKSSKRQWTACKLCPRAREVQIS
;
A
#
# COMPACT_ATOMS: atom_id res chain seq x y z
N MET A 1 -21.04 -2.17 12.48
CA MET A 1 -21.22 -3.44 11.75
C MET A 1 -20.11 -4.38 12.19
N VAL A 2 -20.34 -5.69 12.27
CA VAL A 2 -19.23 -6.65 12.33
C VAL A 2 -18.53 -6.60 10.96
N GLY A 3 -17.20 -6.52 10.94
CA GLY A 3 -16.46 -6.47 9.68
C GLY A 3 -16.48 -7.85 9.00
N VAL A 4 -16.71 -7.87 7.69
CA VAL A 4 -16.67 -9.11 6.89
C VAL A 4 -15.24 -9.59 6.80
N SER A 5 -14.97 -10.85 7.15
CA SER A 5 -13.67 -11.49 6.90
C SER A 5 -13.60 -12.04 5.48
N LEU A 6 -12.42 -12.06 4.88
CA LEU A 6 -12.19 -12.56 3.52
C LEU A 6 -11.32 -13.82 3.57
N GLU A 7 -11.63 -14.84 2.76
CA GLU A 7 -10.86 -16.08 2.70
C GLU A 7 -10.13 -16.24 1.35
N GLY A 8 -8.82 -16.52 1.41
CA GLY A 8 -7.96 -16.77 0.25
C GLY A 8 -7.54 -18.23 0.11
N GLU A 9 -6.54 -18.47 -0.73
CA GLU A 9 -5.91 -19.80 -0.89
C GLU A 9 -5.13 -20.19 0.38
N LYS A 10 -4.41 -19.23 0.98
CA LYS A 10 -3.43 -19.44 2.05
C LYS A 10 -3.62 -18.53 3.26
N VAL A 11 -4.35 -17.44 3.11
CA VAL A 11 -4.64 -16.51 4.21
C VAL A 11 -6.13 -16.35 4.48
N ILE A 12 -6.44 -15.88 5.68
CA ILE A 12 -7.72 -15.25 6.00
C ILE A 12 -7.43 -13.81 6.39
N LEU A 13 -8.22 -12.87 5.90
CA LEU A 13 -8.18 -11.47 6.29
C LEU A 13 -9.32 -11.20 7.26
N VAL A 14 -9.00 -11.01 8.55
CA VAL A 14 -9.99 -10.62 9.57
C VAL A 14 -9.89 -9.13 9.87
N PRO A 15 -11.00 -8.45 10.24
CA PRO A 15 -10.95 -7.04 10.63
C PRO A 15 -9.95 -6.81 11.78
N TYR A 16 -9.34 -5.63 11.86
CA TYR A 16 -8.47 -5.29 12.99
C TYR A 16 -9.28 -5.09 14.29
N MET A 17 -9.53 -6.18 15.02
CA MET A 17 -10.19 -6.19 16.33
C MET A 17 -9.20 -5.81 17.46
N LYS A 18 -9.73 -5.43 18.62
CA LYS A 18 -8.94 -4.93 19.77
C LYS A 18 -8.01 -6.01 20.35
N GLU A 19 -8.42 -7.26 20.23
CA GLU A 19 -7.78 -8.47 20.74
C GLU A 19 -6.40 -8.72 20.09
N HIS A 20 -6.17 -8.17 18.90
CA HIS A 20 -4.91 -8.23 18.18
C HIS A 20 -3.85 -7.25 18.70
N VAL A 21 -4.27 -6.13 19.32
CA VAL A 21 -3.38 -5.01 19.69
C VAL A 21 -2.20 -5.45 20.58
N PRO A 22 -2.36 -6.36 21.58
CA PRO A 22 -1.22 -6.85 22.36
C PRO A 22 -0.16 -7.60 21.53
N LYS A 23 -0.55 -8.36 20.51
CA LYS A 23 0.40 -9.06 19.61
C LYS A 23 1.02 -8.10 18.61
N TYR A 24 0.23 -7.17 18.07
CA TYR A 24 0.72 -6.11 17.20
C TYR A 24 1.79 -5.24 17.89
N HIS A 25 1.52 -4.80 19.13
CA HIS A 25 2.46 -4.04 19.96
C HIS A 25 3.78 -4.80 20.22
N GLN A 26 3.73 -6.13 20.40
CA GLN A 26 4.94 -6.97 20.53
C GLN A 26 5.76 -6.98 19.25
N TRP A 27 5.12 -7.05 18.07
CA TRP A 27 5.82 -6.91 16.78
C TRP A 27 6.44 -5.52 16.61
N MET A 28 5.75 -4.45 17.03
CA MET A 28 6.28 -3.07 17.01
C MET A 28 7.39 -2.82 18.05
N GLN A 29 7.89 -3.85 18.74
CA GLN A 29 9.17 -3.79 19.47
C GLN A 29 10.37 -4.29 18.64
N ASP A 30 10.18 -4.89 17.46
CA ASP A 30 11.27 -5.34 16.58
C ASP A 30 11.79 -4.16 15.73
N PRO A 31 13.07 -3.72 15.91
CA PRO A 31 13.65 -2.65 15.11
C PRO A 31 13.64 -2.92 13.61
N PHE A 32 13.70 -4.19 13.18
CA PHE A 32 13.61 -4.54 11.76
C PHE A 32 12.21 -4.26 11.19
N LEU A 33 11.15 -4.50 11.98
CA LEU A 33 9.79 -4.16 11.55
C LEU A 33 9.61 -2.65 11.53
N LEU A 34 10.00 -1.94 12.60
CA LEU A 34 9.94 -0.47 12.67
C LEU A 34 10.68 0.20 11.49
N GLU A 35 11.88 -0.26 11.11
CA GLU A 35 12.58 0.25 9.92
C GLU A 35 11.81 -0.06 8.63
N THR A 36 11.36 -1.30 8.45
CA THR A 36 10.76 -1.74 7.18
C THR A 36 9.31 -1.30 6.96
N THR A 37 8.62 -0.84 8.02
CA THR A 37 7.32 -0.13 7.98
C THR A 37 7.44 1.38 8.21
N ALA A 38 8.66 1.92 8.34
CA ALA A 38 8.93 3.33 8.66
C ALA A 38 8.12 3.87 9.86
N SER A 39 7.98 3.05 10.89
CA SER A 39 7.16 3.31 12.08
C SER A 39 8.01 3.64 13.31
N GLU A 40 7.46 4.45 14.22
CA GLU A 40 8.07 4.78 15.52
C GLU A 40 7.48 3.89 16.62
N PRO A 41 8.25 3.51 17.66
CA PRO A 41 7.76 2.64 18.73
C PRO A 41 6.74 3.37 19.62
N LEU A 42 5.61 2.72 19.87
CA LEU A 42 4.50 3.22 20.69
C LEU A 42 4.37 2.44 22.00
N THR A 43 3.80 3.09 23.03
CA THR A 43 3.32 2.38 24.22
C THR A 43 2.02 1.63 23.91
N LEU A 44 1.73 0.53 24.63
CA LEU A 44 0.50 -0.26 24.44
C LEU A 44 -0.81 0.58 24.50
N GLU A 45 -0.85 1.64 25.31
CA GLU A 45 -2.01 2.55 25.32
C GLU A 45 -2.11 3.37 24.02
N GLN A 46 -0.99 3.89 23.51
CA GLN A 46 -0.98 4.57 22.21
C GLN A 46 -1.35 3.63 21.06
N GLU A 47 -0.99 2.35 21.14
CA GLU A 47 -1.43 1.32 20.18
C GLU A 47 -2.95 1.11 20.20
N TYR A 48 -3.59 1.14 21.38
CA TYR A 48 -5.06 1.13 21.46
C TYR A 48 -5.69 2.42 20.88
N GLN A 49 -5.07 3.59 21.07
CA GLN A 49 -5.58 4.83 20.46
C GLN A 49 -5.39 4.82 18.92
N MET A 50 -4.28 4.28 18.43
CA MET A 50 -4.03 4.08 16.99
C MET A 50 -5.01 3.09 16.37
N HIS A 51 -5.22 1.93 17.02
CA HIS A 51 -6.26 0.95 16.65
C HIS A 51 -7.64 1.60 16.49
N LEU A 52 -8.08 2.40 17.47
CA LEU A 52 -9.35 3.12 17.42
C LEU A 52 -9.40 4.10 16.25
N SER A 53 -8.33 4.87 16.01
CA SER A 53 -8.26 5.81 14.88
C SER A 53 -8.38 5.11 13.52
N TRP A 54 -7.69 3.98 13.33
CA TRP A 54 -7.70 3.24 12.07
C TRP A 54 -9.04 2.54 11.82
N CYS A 55 -9.71 2.08 12.88
CA CYS A 55 -11.03 1.47 12.78
C CYS A 55 -12.16 2.47 12.53
N GLN A 56 -11.95 3.75 12.85
CA GLN A 56 -12.93 4.83 12.67
C GLN A 56 -12.73 5.62 11.37
N ASP A 57 -11.55 5.53 10.74
CA ASP A 57 -11.26 6.18 9.46
C ASP A 57 -12.11 5.57 8.31
N PRO A 58 -12.96 6.37 7.64
CA PRO A 58 -13.73 5.89 6.50
C PRO A 58 -12.86 5.59 5.27
N LEU A 59 -11.69 6.24 5.13
CA LEU A 59 -10.80 6.15 3.97
C LEU A 59 -9.66 5.12 4.15
N LYS A 60 -9.33 4.71 5.38
CA LYS A 60 -8.43 3.57 5.66
C LYS A 60 -9.22 2.27 5.87
N LYS A 61 -8.72 1.12 5.42
CA LYS A 61 -9.18 -0.20 5.89
C LYS A 61 -7.96 -1.05 6.24
N THR A 62 -8.03 -1.74 7.39
CA THR A 62 -6.97 -2.62 7.90
C THR A 62 -7.55 -3.99 8.17
N PHE A 63 -6.92 -5.02 7.61
CA PHE A 63 -7.17 -6.41 7.95
C PHE A 63 -5.92 -7.02 8.57
N ILE A 64 -6.10 -7.83 9.61
CA ILE A 64 -5.08 -8.74 10.10
C ILE A 64 -5.01 -9.95 9.18
N VAL A 65 -3.80 -10.32 8.79
CA VAL A 65 -3.50 -11.50 7.98
C VAL A 65 -3.31 -12.69 8.90
N LEU A 66 -4.19 -13.68 8.79
CA LEU A 66 -4.04 -15.01 9.39
C LEU A 66 -3.35 -15.96 8.41
N ASP A 67 -2.45 -16.80 8.89
CA ASP A 67 -1.86 -17.92 8.14
C ASP A 67 -2.78 -19.14 8.28
N LYS A 68 -3.37 -19.64 7.18
CA LYS A 68 -4.35 -20.75 7.25
C LYS A 68 -3.76 -22.03 7.86
N ASP A 69 -2.45 -22.22 7.77
CA ASP A 69 -1.75 -23.37 8.39
C ASP A 69 -1.74 -23.32 9.93
N LEU A 70 -2.09 -22.17 10.54
CA LEU A 70 -2.00 -21.90 11.98
C LEU A 70 -3.36 -21.73 12.67
N VAL A 71 -4.48 -21.78 11.94
CA VAL A 71 -5.83 -21.65 12.52
C VAL A 71 -6.21 -22.96 13.22
N GLU A 72 -6.46 -22.91 14.52
CA GLU A 72 -6.88 -24.10 15.28
C GLU A 72 -8.39 -24.37 15.11
N GLY A 73 -8.74 -25.58 14.65
CA GLY A 73 -10.12 -26.04 14.55
C GLY A 73 -10.82 -25.63 13.25
N THR A 74 -11.94 -24.93 13.36
CA THR A 74 -12.73 -24.42 12.21
C THR A 74 -12.84 -22.92 12.35
N PHE A 75 -12.47 -22.18 11.29
CA PHE A 75 -12.58 -20.73 11.27
C PHE A 75 -14.03 -20.26 11.42
N VAL A 76 -14.26 -19.22 12.23
CA VAL A 76 -15.56 -18.59 12.44
C VAL A 76 -15.48 -17.09 12.16
N HIS A 77 -16.35 -16.59 11.28
CA HIS A 77 -16.43 -15.16 10.98
C HIS A 77 -16.79 -14.34 12.23
N GLY A 78 -15.86 -13.50 12.65
CA GLY A 78 -16.00 -12.64 13.83
C GLY A 78 -15.04 -12.98 14.96
N ASP A 79 -14.41 -14.16 14.93
CA ASP A 79 -13.35 -14.53 15.88
C ASP A 79 -11.99 -13.96 15.42
N PRO A 80 -11.12 -13.52 16.35
CA PRO A 80 -9.88 -12.82 16.00
C PRO A 80 -8.72 -13.76 15.60
N HIS A 81 -8.70 -15.01 16.09
CA HIS A 81 -7.63 -15.97 15.80
C HIS A 81 -6.20 -15.42 16.01
N VAL A 82 -5.95 -14.85 17.19
CA VAL A 82 -4.68 -14.20 17.56
C VAL A 82 -3.48 -15.18 17.55
N GLU A 83 -3.74 -16.47 17.68
CA GLU A 83 -2.76 -17.55 17.45
C GLU A 83 -2.27 -17.57 15.99
N ALA A 84 -3.19 -17.49 15.02
CA ALA A 84 -2.92 -17.58 13.59
C ALA A 84 -2.53 -16.25 12.92
N MET A 85 -2.70 -15.12 13.63
CA MET A 85 -2.29 -13.78 13.21
C MET A 85 -0.78 -13.72 12.90
N VAL A 86 -0.41 -13.37 11.65
CA VAL A 86 1.00 -13.32 11.19
C VAL A 86 1.44 -11.98 10.57
N GLY A 87 0.49 -11.08 10.31
CA GLY A 87 0.77 -9.73 9.80
C GLY A 87 -0.52 -8.95 9.60
N ASP A 88 -0.46 -7.93 8.76
CA ASP A 88 -1.59 -7.06 8.42
C ASP A 88 -1.45 -6.49 7.01
N VAL A 89 -2.58 -6.11 6.43
CA VAL A 89 -2.69 -5.47 5.13
C VAL A 89 -3.58 -4.24 5.25
N ASN A 90 -3.08 -3.09 4.80
CA ASN A 90 -3.76 -1.79 4.87
C ASN A 90 -4.05 -1.28 3.46
N ILE A 91 -5.14 -0.55 3.33
CA ILE A 91 -5.45 0.24 2.14
C ILE A 91 -5.94 1.64 2.54
N TYR A 92 -5.49 2.66 1.81
CA TYR A 92 -5.83 4.07 2.05
C TYR A 92 -6.38 4.70 0.77
N MET A 93 -7.58 5.25 0.86
CA MET A 93 -8.35 5.84 -0.24
C MET A 93 -8.48 7.36 0.00
N ASN A 94 -7.34 8.01 0.27
CA ASN A 94 -7.25 9.40 0.74
C ASN A 94 -6.76 10.39 -0.32
N ASP A 95 -6.72 9.97 -1.58
CA ASP A 95 -6.32 10.81 -2.70
C ASP A 95 -7.53 11.55 -3.28
N LEU A 96 -7.74 12.79 -2.82
CA LEU A 96 -8.92 13.59 -3.19
C LEU A 96 -8.93 14.02 -4.67
N ASP A 97 -7.76 14.02 -5.33
CA ASP A 97 -7.61 14.33 -6.75
C ASP A 97 -7.88 13.09 -7.63
N ASN A 98 -7.86 11.87 -7.06
CA ASN A 98 -8.18 10.63 -7.76
C ASN A 98 -8.84 9.58 -6.83
N LEU A 99 -10.17 9.60 -6.78
CA LEU A 99 -10.96 8.67 -5.95
C LEU A 99 -10.92 7.20 -6.41
N GLU A 100 -10.44 6.91 -7.62
CA GLU A 100 -10.20 5.53 -8.11
C GLU A 100 -8.83 4.99 -7.69
N LEU A 101 -8.00 5.80 -6.99
CA LEU A 101 -6.66 5.43 -6.54
C LEU A 101 -6.66 5.06 -5.05
N ALA A 102 -6.06 3.92 -4.73
CA ALA A 102 -5.71 3.57 -3.36
C ALA A 102 -4.23 3.23 -3.18
N GLU A 103 -3.73 3.45 -1.97
CA GLU A 103 -2.41 3.05 -1.53
C GLU A 103 -2.51 1.77 -0.69
N VAL A 104 -1.72 0.73 -1.02
CA VAL A 104 -1.75 -0.56 -0.34
C VAL A 104 -0.42 -0.86 0.35
N GLU A 105 -0.48 -1.28 1.61
CA GLU A 105 0.66 -1.68 2.44
C GLU A 105 0.45 -3.10 2.99
N ILE A 106 1.54 -3.83 3.21
CA ILE A 106 1.53 -5.23 3.64
C ILE A 106 2.74 -5.51 4.54
N MET A 107 2.48 -6.07 5.72
CA MET A 107 3.50 -6.62 6.61
C MET A 107 3.22 -8.11 6.85
N ILE A 108 4.26 -8.93 6.88
CA ILE A 108 4.23 -10.29 7.46
C ILE A 108 5.25 -10.29 8.59
N ALA A 109 4.77 -9.96 9.78
CA ALA A 109 5.59 -9.82 10.97
C ALA A 109 6.21 -11.14 11.40
N GLU A 110 5.43 -12.24 11.43
CA GLU A 110 5.91 -13.54 11.92
C GLU A 110 6.97 -14.17 10.99
N PRO A 111 8.24 -14.32 11.43
CA PRO A 111 9.33 -14.78 10.56
C PRO A 111 9.11 -16.19 9.97
N LYS A 112 8.39 -17.05 10.68
CA LYS A 112 8.05 -18.43 10.25
C LYS A 112 7.09 -18.49 9.07
N SER A 113 6.35 -17.41 8.82
CA SER A 113 5.32 -17.33 7.77
C SER A 113 5.73 -16.44 6.59
N ARG A 114 6.87 -15.75 6.71
CA ARG A 114 7.55 -15.09 5.57
C ARG A 114 7.95 -16.15 4.53
N GLY A 115 7.98 -15.77 3.25
CA GLY A 115 8.41 -16.67 2.15
C GLY A 115 7.37 -17.68 1.64
N LYS A 116 6.37 -18.09 2.46
CA LYS A 116 5.26 -19.00 2.06
C LYS A 116 4.40 -18.48 0.88
N GLY A 117 4.42 -17.16 0.64
CA GLY A 117 3.61 -16.47 -0.36
C GLY A 117 2.42 -15.70 0.19
N LEU A 118 2.16 -15.73 1.51
CA LEU A 118 1.00 -15.11 2.17
C LEU A 118 0.79 -13.64 1.79
N ALA A 119 1.87 -12.85 1.75
CA ALA A 119 1.83 -11.44 1.37
C ALA A 119 1.28 -11.19 -0.05
N LYS A 120 1.45 -12.15 -0.99
CA LYS A 120 0.88 -12.06 -2.33
C LYS A 120 -0.63 -12.31 -2.31
N ASP A 121 -1.07 -13.30 -1.54
CA ASP A 121 -2.47 -13.67 -1.39
C ASP A 121 -3.25 -12.53 -0.71
N ALA A 122 -2.76 -12.06 0.44
CA ALA A 122 -3.33 -10.94 1.21
C ALA A 122 -3.46 -9.64 0.39
N VAL A 123 -2.42 -9.26 -0.37
CA VAL A 123 -2.48 -8.07 -1.24
C VAL A 123 -3.51 -8.24 -2.35
N LEU A 124 -3.55 -9.40 -3.03
CA LEU A 124 -4.53 -9.63 -4.09
C LEU A 124 -5.98 -9.64 -3.58
N MET A 125 -6.22 -10.22 -2.40
CA MET A 125 -7.53 -10.18 -1.74
C MET A 125 -7.95 -8.76 -1.36
N MET A 126 -7.04 -7.96 -0.79
CA MET A 126 -7.29 -6.55 -0.47
C MET A 126 -7.59 -5.73 -1.72
N MET A 127 -6.85 -5.97 -2.82
CA MET A 127 -7.08 -5.30 -4.10
C MET A 127 -8.45 -5.66 -4.69
N ALA A 128 -8.81 -6.95 -4.71
CA ALA A 128 -10.13 -7.40 -5.18
C ALA A 128 -11.27 -6.81 -4.34
N TYR A 129 -11.15 -6.85 -3.01
CA TYR A 129 -12.10 -6.24 -2.08
C TYR A 129 -12.32 -4.75 -2.37
N ALA A 130 -11.24 -3.99 -2.65
CA ALA A 130 -11.34 -2.56 -2.94
C ALA A 130 -11.90 -2.23 -4.32
N VAL A 131 -11.64 -3.08 -5.34
CA VAL A 131 -12.33 -2.99 -6.64
C VAL A 131 -13.84 -3.17 -6.44
N GLU A 132 -14.25 -4.21 -5.74
CA GLU A 132 -15.66 -4.60 -5.58
C GLU A 132 -16.47 -3.66 -4.67
N ASN A 133 -15.86 -3.16 -3.58
CA ASN A 133 -16.59 -2.45 -2.51
C ASN A 133 -16.41 -0.92 -2.57
N PHE A 134 -15.36 -0.42 -3.23
CA PHE A 134 -15.03 1.01 -3.25
C PHE A 134 -14.75 1.57 -4.66
N GLY A 135 -14.76 0.74 -5.72
CA GLY A 135 -14.52 1.20 -7.09
C GLY A 135 -13.06 1.58 -7.38
N ILE A 136 -12.11 1.08 -6.59
CA ILE A 136 -10.68 1.37 -6.79
C ILE A 136 -10.16 0.59 -8.00
N HIS A 137 -9.48 1.28 -8.92
CA HIS A 137 -8.95 0.70 -10.15
C HIS A 137 -7.46 1.00 -10.37
N VAL A 138 -6.92 2.01 -9.67
CA VAL A 138 -5.50 2.36 -9.65
C VAL A 138 -4.95 2.07 -8.26
N PHE A 139 -3.77 1.47 -8.19
CA PHE A 139 -3.13 1.15 -6.92
C PHE A 139 -1.72 1.73 -6.87
N ARG A 140 -1.25 2.07 -5.66
CA ARG A 140 0.16 2.41 -5.42
C ARG A 140 0.70 1.71 -4.19
N ALA A 141 2.00 1.45 -4.19
CA ALA A 141 2.73 1.05 -3.00
C ALA A 141 3.91 2.00 -2.82
N LYS A 142 4.06 2.56 -1.61
CA LYS A 142 5.29 3.25 -1.19
C LYS A 142 6.18 2.23 -0.48
N ILE A 143 7.42 2.11 -0.91
CA ILE A 143 8.35 1.12 -0.37
C ILE A 143 9.73 1.76 -0.20
N GLY A 144 10.31 1.66 0.99
CA GLY A 144 11.68 2.08 1.26
C GLY A 144 12.71 1.21 0.53
N GLU A 145 13.81 1.81 0.07
CA GLU A 145 14.80 1.14 -0.77
C GLU A 145 15.49 -0.05 -0.07
N SER A 146 15.62 -0.03 1.26
CA SER A 146 16.12 -1.15 2.06
C SER A 146 15.15 -2.34 2.10
N ASN A 147 13.85 -2.13 1.90
CA ASN A 147 12.82 -3.19 1.92
C ASN A 147 12.77 -3.96 0.59
N GLY A 148 13.88 -4.62 0.27
CA GLY A 148 14.01 -5.50 -0.89
C GLY A 148 13.03 -6.68 -0.91
N ALA A 149 12.41 -7.04 0.22
CA ALA A 149 11.37 -8.06 0.28
C ALA A 149 10.08 -7.56 -0.39
N SER A 150 9.56 -6.41 0.03
CA SER A 150 8.35 -5.81 -0.55
C SER A 150 8.61 -5.31 -1.98
N LEU A 151 9.78 -4.75 -2.29
CA LEU A 151 10.14 -4.40 -3.68
C LEU A 151 10.01 -5.60 -4.62
N ARG A 152 10.57 -6.78 -4.25
CA ARG A 152 10.45 -8.01 -5.06
C ARG A 152 9.04 -8.57 -5.13
N LEU A 153 8.18 -8.31 -4.14
CA LEU A 153 6.77 -8.71 -4.17
C LEU A 153 6.00 -7.87 -5.20
N PHE A 154 6.04 -6.54 -5.07
CA PHE A 154 5.27 -5.64 -5.92
C PHE A 154 5.79 -5.62 -7.37
N GLN A 155 7.11 -5.73 -7.61
CA GLN A 155 7.66 -5.93 -8.96
C GLN A 155 7.08 -7.18 -9.65
N LYS A 156 6.94 -8.29 -8.92
CA LYS A 156 6.34 -9.51 -9.47
C LYS A 156 4.84 -9.33 -9.77
N LEU A 157 4.10 -8.63 -8.91
CA LEU A 157 2.68 -8.33 -9.13
C LEU A 157 2.47 -7.47 -10.38
N VAL A 158 3.28 -6.41 -10.60
CA VAL A 158 3.22 -5.60 -11.83
C VAL A 158 3.52 -6.46 -13.07
N SER A 159 4.55 -7.32 -13.02
CA SER A 159 4.96 -8.14 -14.17
C SER A 159 3.94 -9.21 -14.61
N LEU A 160 2.88 -9.46 -13.83
CA LEU A 160 1.88 -10.49 -14.10
C LEU A 160 0.69 -10.01 -14.96
N ASN A 161 0.67 -8.75 -15.40
CA ASN A 161 -0.40 -8.19 -16.25
C ASN A 161 -1.83 -8.43 -15.71
N LEU A 162 -2.00 -8.27 -14.39
CA LEU A 162 -3.32 -7.89 -13.87
C LEU A 162 -3.70 -6.54 -14.50
N SER A 163 -4.97 -6.36 -14.87
CA SER A 163 -5.51 -5.17 -15.56
C SER A 163 -5.57 -3.91 -14.68
N ILE A 164 -4.65 -3.79 -13.73
CA ILE A 164 -4.65 -2.87 -12.60
C ILE A 164 -3.37 -2.06 -12.70
N PHE A 165 -3.48 -0.77 -13.01
CA PHE A 165 -2.31 0.11 -13.10
C PHE A 165 -1.74 0.36 -11.72
N MET A 166 -0.64 -0.33 -11.41
CA MET A 166 0.04 -0.21 -10.11
C MET A 166 1.35 0.57 -10.22
N TRP A 167 1.38 1.77 -9.63
CA TRP A 167 2.57 2.62 -9.59
C TRP A 167 3.41 2.35 -8.34
N LEU A 168 4.70 2.05 -8.54
CA LEU A 168 5.67 1.87 -7.46
C LEU A 168 6.42 3.18 -7.20
N CYS A 169 6.03 3.89 -6.15
CA CYS A 169 6.66 5.16 -5.77
C CYS A 169 7.78 4.91 -4.76
N VAL A 170 9.01 4.81 -5.26
CA VAL A 170 10.23 4.76 -4.43
C VAL A 170 10.58 6.19 -3.96
N TYR A 171 10.43 6.46 -2.66
CA TYR A 171 10.61 7.80 -2.09
C TYR A 171 12.07 8.09 -1.69
N ILE A 172 12.87 8.56 -2.65
CA ILE A 172 14.18 9.15 -2.36
C ILE A 172 13.99 10.61 -1.90
N LYS A 173 14.16 10.90 -0.60
CA LYS A 173 14.12 12.27 -0.06
C LYS A 173 15.48 12.99 -0.19
N ILE A 174 16.08 12.97 -1.38
CA ILE A 174 17.26 13.80 -1.67
C ILE A 174 16.81 15.23 -1.97
N VAL A 175 16.99 16.11 -0.98
CA VAL A 175 17.10 17.54 -1.23
C VAL A 175 18.51 17.77 -1.79
N LEU A 176 18.65 17.90 -3.12
CA LEU A 176 19.74 18.65 -3.76
C LEU A 176 19.48 18.87 -5.27
N THR A 177 19.23 20.13 -5.58
CA THR A 177 19.42 20.86 -6.85
C THR A 177 19.93 20.13 -8.11
N ASN A 178 19.16 20.32 -9.20
CA ASN A 178 19.60 20.78 -10.55
C ASN A 178 19.72 19.78 -11.73
N ILE A 179 19.55 20.36 -12.93
CA ILE A 179 19.89 19.89 -14.30
C ILE A 179 19.01 18.82 -14.98
N TYR A 180 18.32 19.29 -16.02
CA TYR A 180 17.79 18.54 -17.17
C TYR A 180 18.83 17.56 -17.75
N GLY A 181 18.58 16.23 -17.69
CA GLY A 181 19.62 15.25 -18.07
C GLY A 181 19.19 13.97 -18.82
N TRP A 182 17.91 13.60 -18.89
CA TRP A 182 17.53 12.22 -19.26
C TRP A 182 16.44 12.07 -20.34
N CYS A 183 16.53 12.86 -21.42
CA CYS A 183 15.63 12.72 -22.57
C CYS A 183 16.36 12.92 -23.92
N ARG A 184 17.34 12.05 -24.22
CA ARG A 184 18.05 12.04 -25.53
C ARG A 184 18.69 10.69 -25.89
N ALA A 185 17.99 9.57 -25.66
CA ALA A 185 18.53 8.21 -25.88
C ALA A 185 17.71 7.30 -26.84
N SER A 186 16.69 7.82 -27.53
CA SER A 186 15.94 7.08 -28.57
C SER A 186 15.86 7.87 -29.87
N LYS A 187 16.47 7.36 -30.95
CA LYS A 187 16.52 8.02 -32.26
C LYS A 187 15.27 7.70 -33.10
N ILE A 188 14.18 8.44 -32.91
CA ILE A 188 13.02 8.42 -33.83
C ILE A 188 12.60 9.85 -34.19
N PHE A 189 12.66 10.18 -35.48
CA PHE A 189 12.04 11.33 -36.12
C PHE A 189 11.78 10.96 -37.59
N PRO A 190 10.66 11.40 -38.18
CA PRO A 190 10.81 12.48 -39.15
C PRO A 190 9.78 13.62 -39.02
N ILE A 191 10.32 14.81 -38.75
CA ILE A 191 9.96 16.14 -39.29
C ILE A 191 8.57 16.32 -39.96
N VAL A 192 7.76 17.20 -39.37
CA VAL A 192 6.83 18.10 -40.09
C VAL A 192 7.02 19.55 -39.58
N LYS A 193 6.64 20.56 -40.37
CA LYS A 193 6.93 22.00 -40.16
C LYS A 193 5.63 22.83 -40.19
N SER A 194 5.41 23.87 -39.39
CA SER A 194 6.19 24.40 -38.24
C SER A 194 5.25 24.85 -37.08
N SER A 195 5.15 26.07 -36.52
CA SER A 195 5.68 27.41 -36.82
C SER A 195 5.81 28.31 -35.57
N LYS A 196 6.92 29.07 -35.50
CA LYS A 196 7.22 30.27 -34.67
C LYS A 196 6.15 30.75 -33.66
N ARG A 197 6.54 30.82 -32.37
CA ARG A 197 6.50 32.06 -31.56
C ARG A 197 7.52 32.00 -30.41
N GLN A 198 8.16 33.12 -30.13
CA GLN A 198 9.12 33.27 -29.04
C GLN A 198 8.39 33.60 -27.74
N TRP A 199 8.91 33.11 -26.60
CA TRP A 199 8.51 33.57 -25.26
C TRP A 199 9.72 34.14 -24.53
N THR A 200 9.77 35.46 -24.41
CA THR A 200 10.64 36.16 -23.44
C THR A 200 10.05 36.00 -22.04
N ALA A 201 10.91 35.84 -21.02
CA ALA A 201 10.52 35.31 -19.73
C ALA A 201 10.20 36.36 -18.64
N CYS A 202 9.69 35.84 -17.50
CA CYS A 202 9.59 36.49 -16.19
C CYS A 202 8.45 37.52 -16.03
N LYS A 203 7.68 37.56 -14.92
CA LYS A 203 7.99 37.14 -13.53
C LYS A 203 6.81 36.47 -12.80
N LEU A 204 7.14 35.54 -11.89
CA LEU A 204 6.42 35.23 -10.64
C LEU A 204 4.92 34.85 -10.72
N CYS A 205 4.62 33.89 -11.60
CA CYS A 205 3.61 32.81 -11.48
C CYS A 205 2.37 33.01 -10.58
N PRO A 206 1.24 33.47 -11.15
CA PRO A 206 -0.09 33.38 -10.54
C PRO A 206 -1.02 32.36 -11.25
N ARG A 207 -1.82 31.66 -10.42
CA ARG A 207 -3.00 30.82 -10.75
C ARG A 207 -2.78 29.48 -11.45
N ALA A 208 -3.35 28.44 -10.83
CA ALA A 208 -3.71 27.19 -11.46
C ALA A 208 -4.76 27.40 -12.59
N ARG A 209 -4.80 26.44 -13.53
CA ARG A 209 -5.95 26.15 -14.38
C ARG A 209 -5.83 24.74 -14.94
N GLU A 210 -6.75 23.88 -14.56
CA GLU A 210 -7.12 22.74 -15.40
C GLU A 210 -7.96 23.22 -16.60
N VAL A 211 -8.13 22.35 -17.61
CA VAL A 211 -9.43 21.86 -18.11
C VAL A 211 -9.26 21.24 -19.52
N GLN A 212 -9.49 19.92 -19.56
CA GLN A 212 -10.06 19.09 -20.63
C GLN A 212 -9.52 19.01 -22.08
N ILE A 213 -9.36 17.75 -22.51
CA ILE A 213 -9.85 17.10 -23.76
C ILE A 213 -9.35 17.65 -25.11
N SER A 214 -8.45 16.87 -25.74
CA SER A 214 -8.76 16.14 -26.99
C SER A 214 -7.81 14.94 -27.18
#